data_AF-A0A963IGU4-F1
#
_entry.id   AF-A0A963IGU4-F1
#
_cell.length_a   1.000
_cell.length_b   1.000
_cell.length_c   1.000
_cell.angle_alpha   90.00
_cell.angle_beta   90.00
_cell.angle_gamma   90.00
#
_symmetry.space_group_name_H-M   'P 1'
#
loop_
_entity.id
_entity.type
_entity.pdbx_description
1 polymer ?
#
loop_
_entity_poly.entity_id
_entity_poly.type
_entity_poly.pdbx_seq_one_letter_code
_entity_poly.pdbx_strand_id
1 'polypeptide(L)'
;MGRVLRVGWGAALAVSAGVGMAASTLDAADVTWVNRFADEMATRCAARFSGRLASVEGDVTRLRLIEMERRVNCECLPTRLRVHATADVVAALRAREVAPSRAFMIAHARVCGAQGLRDSAELNCRVDAREAAFVALNARPPTGEERASLAPLDAAGLARCRCFAAGVAALDDDTLIAEAEAAYSAFQARLDHPASAPHQGTFAALKQACAAPAE
;
A
#
# COMPACT_ATOMS: atom_id res chain seq x y z
N MET A 1 -16.16 33.69 35.29
CA MET A 1 -15.30 32.76 34.52
C MET A 1 -16.18 32.01 33.53
N GLY A 2 -15.81 32.02 32.24
CA GLY A 2 -16.33 31.10 31.21
C GLY A 2 -17.64 31.47 30.52
N ARG A 3 -17.64 32.45 29.60
CA ARG A 3 -18.70 32.56 28.58
C ARG A 3 -18.38 31.66 27.39
N VAL A 4 -19.35 30.82 27.06
CA VAL A 4 -19.45 29.95 25.89
C VAL A 4 -19.46 30.80 24.61
N LEU A 5 -18.62 30.44 23.63
CA LEU A 5 -18.72 30.94 22.27
C LEU A 5 -18.91 29.77 21.31
N ARG A 6 -20.17 29.60 20.88
CA ARG A 6 -20.55 28.94 19.63
C ARG A 6 -20.09 29.83 18.47
N VAL A 7 -19.33 29.25 17.54
CA VAL A 7 -19.19 29.71 16.15
C VAL A 7 -19.20 28.40 15.35
N GLY A 8 -20.18 28.06 14.52
CA GLY A 8 -20.87 28.90 13.55
C GLY A 8 -20.32 28.52 12.18
N TRP A 9 -20.96 27.53 11.54
CA TRP A 9 -20.71 27.14 10.15
C TRP A 9 -21.00 28.32 9.20
N GLY A 10 -20.16 28.46 8.17
CA GLY A 10 -20.55 29.06 6.89
C GLY A 10 -19.99 30.46 6.56
N ALA A 11 -18.92 30.48 5.75
CA ALA A 11 -18.67 31.43 4.65
C ALA A 11 -17.48 30.87 3.84
N ALA A 12 -17.73 30.19 2.71
CA ALA A 12 -17.91 30.75 1.38
C ALA A 12 -16.58 31.22 0.73
N LEU A 13 -16.11 30.39 -0.21
CA LEU A 13 -15.55 30.74 -1.52
C LEU A 13 -14.57 31.92 -1.58
N ALA A 14 -13.29 31.57 -1.70
CA ALA A 14 -12.37 32.27 -2.59
C ALA A 14 -11.70 31.22 -3.50
N VAL A 15 -12.38 30.88 -4.60
CA VAL A 15 -11.74 30.27 -5.77
C VAL A 15 -10.96 31.38 -6.49
N SER A 16 -9.92 30.97 -7.20
CA SER A 16 -9.14 31.73 -8.19
C SER A 16 -8.06 32.68 -7.67
N ALA A 17 -6.99 32.07 -7.13
CA ALA A 17 -5.68 32.34 -7.71
C ALA A 17 -5.26 31.06 -8.42
N GLY A 18 -5.47 31.03 -9.74
CA GLY A 18 -4.78 30.09 -10.59
C GLY A 18 -3.30 30.33 -10.43
N VAL A 19 -2.66 29.56 -9.55
CA VAL A 19 -1.26 29.21 -9.75
C VAL A 19 -1.33 28.35 -11.00
N GLY A 20 -1.19 29.02 -12.15
CA GLY A 20 -0.89 28.32 -13.39
C GLY A 20 0.20 27.33 -13.01
N MET A 21 -0.06 26.05 -13.28
CA MET A 21 0.99 25.05 -13.26
C MET A 21 2.03 25.59 -14.24
N ALA A 22 3.01 26.33 -13.72
CA ALA A 22 4.28 26.43 -14.37
C ALA A 22 4.75 24.98 -14.34
N ALA A 23 4.48 24.28 -15.43
CA ALA A 23 5.20 23.07 -15.75
C ALA A 23 6.66 23.52 -15.70
N SER A 24 7.31 23.33 -14.56
CA SER A 24 8.75 23.37 -14.47
C SER A 24 9.20 22.15 -15.25
N THR A 25 9.22 22.31 -16.56
CA THR A 25 9.73 21.30 -17.47
C THR A 25 11.19 21.17 -17.10
N LEU A 26 11.53 20.04 -16.49
CA LEU A 26 12.91 19.66 -16.24
C LEU A 26 13.72 19.91 -17.52
N ASP A 27 14.88 20.52 -17.39
CA ASP A 27 15.78 20.63 -18.53
C ASP A 27 16.36 19.25 -18.89
N ALA A 28 17.06 19.16 -20.03
CA ALA A 28 17.61 17.90 -20.49
C ALA A 28 18.62 17.27 -19.51
N ALA A 29 19.35 18.09 -18.73
CA ALA A 29 20.30 17.61 -17.74
C ALA A 29 19.57 17.04 -16.51
N ASP A 30 18.49 17.67 -16.09
CA ASP A 30 17.61 17.21 -15.03
C ASP A 30 16.89 15.92 -15.40
N VAL A 31 16.34 15.81 -16.61
CA VAL A 31 15.73 14.57 -17.10
C VAL A 31 16.76 13.42 -17.11
N THR A 32 17.96 13.67 -17.64
CA THR A 32 19.03 12.67 -17.68
C THR A 32 19.44 12.22 -16.28
N TRP A 33 19.54 13.16 -15.35
CA TRP A 33 19.90 12.87 -13.97
C TRP A 33 18.81 12.09 -13.23
N VAL A 34 17.54 12.51 -13.37
CA VAL A 34 16.40 11.85 -12.73
C VAL A 34 16.26 10.41 -13.22
N ASN A 35 16.43 10.16 -14.52
CA ASN A 35 16.40 8.81 -15.06
C ASN A 35 17.46 7.92 -14.43
N ARG A 36 18.71 8.38 -14.35
CA ARG A 36 19.80 7.64 -13.70
C ARG A 36 19.52 7.38 -12.22
N PHE A 37 19.07 8.41 -11.50
CA PHE A 37 18.75 8.28 -10.07
C PHE A 37 17.60 7.27 -9.84
N ALA A 38 16.56 7.32 -10.68
CA ALA A 38 15.43 6.40 -10.64
C ALA A 38 15.87 4.96 -10.96
N ASP A 39 16.78 4.76 -11.92
CA ASP A 39 17.35 3.44 -12.23
C ASP A 39 18.15 2.87 -11.06
N GLU A 40 19.00 3.68 -10.43
CA GLU A 40 19.75 3.27 -9.24
C GLU A 40 18.84 2.95 -8.05
N MET A 41 17.73 3.68 -7.90
CA MET A 41 16.72 3.40 -6.88
C MET A 41 16.02 2.07 -7.16
N ALA A 42 15.61 1.82 -8.40
CA ALA A 42 14.95 0.57 -8.81
C ALA A 42 15.87 -0.64 -8.59
N THR A 43 17.15 -0.55 -9.01
CA THR A 43 18.13 -1.63 -8.82
C THR A 43 18.38 -1.92 -7.34
N ARG A 44 18.58 -0.88 -6.51
CA ARG A 44 18.77 -1.06 -5.06
C ARG A 44 17.55 -1.66 -4.38
N CYS A 45 16.35 -1.30 -4.83
CA CYS A 45 15.12 -1.90 -4.34
C CYS A 45 15.03 -3.38 -4.74
N ALA A 46 15.22 -3.70 -6.02
CA ALA A 46 15.13 -5.07 -6.54
C ALA A 46 16.11 -6.02 -5.83
N ALA A 47 17.32 -5.55 -5.51
CA ALA A 47 18.31 -6.32 -4.76
C ALA A 47 17.84 -6.74 -3.35
N ARG A 48 16.87 -6.03 -2.74
CA ARG A 48 16.29 -6.42 -1.43
C ARG A 48 15.25 -7.53 -1.55
N PHE A 49 14.69 -7.74 -2.74
CA PHE A 49 13.65 -8.74 -2.97
C PHE A 49 14.21 -10.12 -3.35
N SER A 50 15.44 -10.19 -3.87
CA SER A 50 16.08 -11.46 -4.26
C SER A 50 16.19 -12.46 -3.09
N GLY A 51 16.51 -11.98 -1.88
CA GLY A 51 16.55 -12.84 -0.69
C GLY A 51 15.18 -13.35 -0.24
N ARG A 52 14.10 -12.59 -0.48
CA ARG A 52 12.73 -13.01 -0.11
C ARG A 52 12.16 -14.04 -1.08
N LEU A 53 12.45 -13.91 -2.37
CA LEU A 53 11.99 -14.85 -3.41
C LEU A 53 12.50 -16.27 -3.17
N ALA A 54 13.74 -16.43 -2.71
CA ALA A 54 14.31 -17.74 -2.36
C ALA A 54 13.59 -18.41 -1.16
N SER A 55 12.98 -17.64 -0.26
CA SER A 55 12.34 -18.16 0.96
C SER A 55 10.91 -18.66 0.79
N VAL A 56 10.32 -18.50 -0.40
CA VAL A 56 8.90 -18.85 -0.71
C VAL A 56 8.77 -19.81 -1.89
N GLU A 57 9.86 -20.48 -2.26
CA GLU A 57 9.90 -21.44 -3.36
C GLU A 57 8.81 -22.51 -3.17
N GLY A 58 7.92 -22.67 -4.18
CA GLY A 58 6.79 -23.61 -4.15
C GLY A 58 5.41 -23.01 -3.86
N ASP A 59 5.30 -21.83 -3.23
CA ASP A 59 4.01 -21.14 -3.03
C ASP A 59 3.78 -20.09 -4.11
N VAL A 60 3.16 -20.50 -5.22
CA VAL A 60 2.88 -19.65 -6.40
C VAL A 60 2.07 -18.40 -6.04
N THR A 61 1.18 -18.49 -5.04
CA THR A 61 0.36 -17.33 -4.65
C THR A 61 1.21 -16.31 -3.90
N ARG A 62 2.07 -16.76 -2.97
CA ARG A 62 3.01 -15.86 -2.29
C ARG A 62 4.07 -15.30 -3.20
N LEU A 63 4.59 -16.10 -4.15
CA LEU A 63 5.51 -15.61 -5.17
C LEU A 63 4.88 -14.44 -5.94
N ARG A 64 3.62 -14.59 -6.37
CA ARG A 64 2.88 -13.53 -7.04
C ARG A 64 2.68 -12.29 -6.16
N LEU A 65 2.43 -12.45 -4.87
CA LEU A 65 2.35 -11.32 -3.92
C LEU A 65 3.70 -10.60 -3.79
N ILE A 66 4.80 -11.34 -3.67
CA ILE A 66 6.15 -10.76 -3.57
C ILE A 66 6.52 -10.01 -4.87
N GLU A 67 6.14 -10.54 -6.03
CA GLU A 67 6.30 -9.83 -7.30
C GLU A 67 5.48 -8.54 -7.35
N MET A 68 4.27 -8.55 -6.82
CA MET A 68 3.43 -7.35 -6.75
C MET A 68 4.02 -6.30 -5.80
N GLU A 69 4.46 -6.72 -4.62
CA GLU A 69 5.19 -5.86 -3.69
C GLU A 69 6.46 -5.29 -4.33
N ARG A 70 7.20 -6.11 -5.09
CA ARG A 70 8.38 -5.66 -5.81
C ARG A 70 8.02 -4.60 -6.84
N ARG A 71 6.98 -4.79 -7.66
CA ARG A 71 6.55 -3.77 -8.65
C ARG A 71 6.17 -2.46 -7.97
N VAL A 72 5.39 -2.54 -6.90
CA VAL A 72 4.95 -1.36 -6.13
C VAL A 72 6.14 -0.61 -5.52
N ASN A 73 7.08 -1.32 -4.90
CA ASN A 73 8.20 -0.69 -4.20
C ASN A 73 9.34 -0.27 -5.14
N CYS A 74 9.59 -1.06 -6.19
CA CYS A 74 10.79 -0.94 -7.01
C CYS A 74 10.53 -0.38 -8.40
N GLU A 75 9.28 -0.25 -8.85
CA GLU A 75 8.95 0.28 -10.18
C GLU A 75 8.04 1.51 -10.10
N CYS A 76 7.03 1.50 -9.21
CA CYS A 76 6.11 2.64 -9.10
C CYS A 76 6.82 3.92 -8.66
N LEU A 77 7.54 3.91 -7.53
CA LEU A 77 8.19 5.13 -7.01
C LEU A 77 9.25 5.72 -7.98
N PRO A 78 10.13 4.93 -8.63
CA PRO A 78 10.99 5.44 -9.69
C PRO A 78 10.23 6.05 -10.87
N THR A 79 9.14 5.41 -11.31
CA THR A 79 8.31 5.94 -12.40
C THR A 79 7.66 7.26 -12.02
N ARG A 80 7.12 7.35 -10.80
CA ARG A 80 6.55 8.59 -10.27
C ARG A 80 7.59 9.70 -10.16
N LEU A 81 8.82 9.38 -9.76
CA LEU A 81 9.91 10.35 -9.77
C LEU A 81 10.17 10.89 -11.17
N ARG A 82 10.23 10.02 -12.20
CA ARG A 82 10.44 10.45 -13.59
C ARG A 82 9.32 11.36 -14.12
N VAL A 83 8.08 11.12 -13.71
CA VAL A 83 6.89 11.82 -14.23
C VAL A 83 6.56 13.09 -13.45
N HIS A 84 6.78 13.09 -12.13
CA HIS A 84 6.27 14.13 -11.24
C HIS A 84 7.34 14.98 -10.56
N ALA A 85 8.63 14.66 -10.69
CA ALA A 85 9.69 15.50 -10.12
C ALA A 85 9.70 16.87 -10.78
N THR A 86 9.66 17.92 -9.96
CA THR A 86 9.90 19.31 -10.38
C THR A 86 11.38 19.64 -10.27
N ALA A 87 11.82 20.75 -10.87
CA ALA A 87 13.20 21.22 -10.77
C ALA A 87 13.66 21.37 -9.31
N ASP A 88 12.80 21.87 -8.43
CA ASP A 88 13.09 22.02 -7.00
C ASP A 88 13.31 20.66 -6.31
N VAL A 89 12.50 19.64 -6.66
CA VAL A 89 12.69 18.29 -6.13
C VAL A 89 14.00 17.69 -6.63
N VAL A 90 14.35 17.91 -7.91
CA VAL A 90 15.63 17.45 -8.48
C VAL A 90 16.81 18.13 -7.80
N ALA A 91 16.74 19.44 -7.60
CA ALA A 91 17.76 20.21 -6.89
C ALA A 91 17.92 19.72 -5.45
N ALA A 92 16.81 19.53 -4.73
CA ALA A 92 16.80 18.99 -3.38
C ALA A 92 17.43 17.58 -3.29
N LEU A 93 17.09 16.69 -4.22
CA LEU A 93 17.65 15.33 -4.25
C LEU A 93 19.15 15.35 -4.54
N ARG A 94 19.61 16.22 -5.46
CA ARG A 94 21.05 16.40 -5.76
C ARG A 94 21.82 16.96 -4.56
N ALA A 95 21.26 17.96 -3.91
CA ALA A 95 21.82 18.59 -2.71
C ALA A 95 21.71 17.72 -1.46
N ARG A 96 21.01 16.57 -1.55
CA ARG A 96 20.70 15.66 -0.42
C ARG A 96 19.94 16.37 0.69
N GLU A 97 19.12 17.35 0.33
CA GLU A 97 18.25 18.04 1.26
C GLU A 97 17.13 17.11 1.72
N VAL A 98 17.17 16.77 3.01
CA VAL A 98 16.32 15.71 3.55
C VAL A 98 14.84 16.12 3.55
N ALA A 99 14.50 17.33 3.97
CA ALA A 99 13.10 17.73 4.14
C ALA A 99 12.27 17.74 2.83
N PRO A 100 12.65 18.51 1.78
CA PRO A 100 11.89 18.55 0.53
C PRO A 100 11.91 17.21 -0.22
N SER A 101 13.06 16.54 -0.28
CA SER A 101 13.18 15.21 -0.90
C SER A 101 12.30 14.18 -0.20
N ARG A 102 12.26 14.19 1.14
CA ARG A 102 11.47 13.24 1.92
C ARG A 102 9.97 13.48 1.75
N ALA A 103 9.51 14.73 1.71
CA ALA A 103 8.10 15.04 1.52
C ALA A 103 7.57 14.48 0.18
N PHE A 104 8.30 14.74 -0.92
CA PHE A 104 7.97 14.20 -2.24
C PHE A 104 7.94 12.66 -2.23
N MET A 105 9.01 12.04 -1.70
CA MET A 105 9.14 10.58 -1.69
C MET A 105 8.06 9.91 -0.85
N ILE A 106 7.70 10.46 0.32
CA ILE A 106 6.61 9.93 1.16
C ILE A 106 5.27 10.03 0.44
N ALA A 107 4.95 11.18 -0.14
CA ALA A 107 3.68 11.38 -0.83
C ALA A 107 3.49 10.37 -1.96
N HIS A 108 4.53 10.14 -2.77
CA HIS A 108 4.44 9.18 -3.87
C HIS A 108 4.56 7.72 -3.44
N ALA A 109 5.30 7.42 -2.37
CA ALA A 109 5.32 6.07 -1.78
C ALA A 109 3.94 5.67 -1.26
N ARG A 110 3.20 6.61 -0.66
CA ARG A 110 1.81 6.39 -0.22
C ARG A 110 0.87 6.03 -1.36
N VAL A 111 0.92 6.78 -2.46
CA VAL A 111 0.12 6.47 -3.66
C VAL A 111 0.48 5.10 -4.25
N CYS A 112 1.78 4.80 -4.36
CA CYS A 112 2.23 3.48 -4.80
C CYS A 112 1.72 2.36 -3.86
N GLY A 113 1.77 2.57 -2.55
CA GLY A 113 1.24 1.65 -1.55
C GLY A 113 -0.27 1.39 -1.73
N ALA A 114 -1.06 2.46 -1.92
CA ALA A 114 -2.49 2.36 -2.20
C ALA A 114 -2.77 1.53 -3.47
N GLN A 115 -2.02 1.77 -4.55
CA GLN A 115 -2.11 0.96 -5.75
C GLN A 115 -1.79 -0.52 -5.47
N GLY A 116 -0.73 -0.79 -4.72
CA GLY A 116 -0.35 -2.15 -4.33
C GLY A 116 -1.44 -2.88 -3.56
N LEU A 117 -2.12 -2.19 -2.65
CA LEU A 117 -3.24 -2.75 -1.88
C LEU A 117 -4.41 -3.12 -2.79
N ARG A 118 -4.77 -2.27 -3.77
CA ARG A 118 -5.82 -2.60 -4.75
C ARG A 118 -5.45 -3.82 -5.57
N ASP A 119 -4.25 -3.81 -6.14
CA ASP A 119 -3.81 -4.87 -7.05
C ASP A 119 -3.78 -6.22 -6.30
N SER A 120 -3.31 -6.23 -5.06
CA SER A 120 -3.10 -7.46 -4.27
C SER A 120 -4.29 -7.90 -3.42
N ALA A 121 -5.37 -7.12 -3.32
CA ALA A 121 -6.49 -7.35 -2.41
C ALA A 121 -7.07 -8.77 -2.51
N GLU A 122 -7.34 -9.24 -3.73
CA GLU A 122 -7.93 -10.56 -3.95
C GLU A 122 -6.96 -11.69 -3.54
N LEU A 123 -5.68 -11.56 -3.91
CA LEU A 123 -4.67 -12.57 -3.60
C LEU A 123 -4.40 -12.64 -2.10
N ASN A 124 -4.31 -11.49 -1.42
CA ASN A 124 -4.18 -11.43 0.03
C ASN A 124 -5.39 -12.09 0.73
N CYS A 125 -6.61 -11.79 0.28
CA CYS A 125 -7.81 -12.46 0.81
C CYS A 125 -7.74 -13.98 0.64
N ARG A 126 -7.30 -14.47 -0.52
CA ARG A 126 -7.19 -15.91 -0.79
C ARG A 126 -6.13 -16.59 0.07
N VAL A 127 -5.01 -15.92 0.35
CA VAL A 127 -3.99 -16.42 1.28
C VAL A 127 -4.56 -16.46 2.69
N ASP A 128 -5.09 -15.35 3.19
CA ASP A 128 -5.66 -15.24 4.54
C ASP A 128 -6.73 -16.31 4.79
N ALA A 129 -7.64 -16.53 3.84
CA ALA A 129 -8.74 -17.47 3.99
C ALA A 129 -8.26 -18.94 4.03
N ARG A 130 -7.25 -19.30 3.23
CA ARG A 130 -6.67 -20.65 3.25
C ARG A 130 -5.91 -20.90 4.56
N GLU A 131 -5.16 -19.92 5.04
CA GLU A 131 -4.45 -20.02 6.31
C GLU A 131 -5.41 -20.06 7.50
N ALA A 132 -6.48 -19.27 7.47
CA ALA A 132 -7.53 -19.31 8.50
C ALA A 132 -8.21 -20.68 8.56
N ALA A 133 -8.51 -21.30 7.41
CA ALA A 133 -9.05 -22.66 7.36
C ALA A 133 -8.07 -23.68 7.96
N PHE A 134 -6.78 -23.57 7.66
CA PHE A 134 -5.76 -24.42 8.28
C PHE A 134 -5.70 -24.24 9.80
N VAL A 135 -5.67 -22.99 10.29
CA VAL A 135 -5.63 -22.68 11.72
C VAL A 135 -6.86 -23.22 12.44
N ALA A 136 -8.05 -23.12 11.84
CA ALA A 136 -9.28 -23.66 12.43
C ALA A 136 -9.23 -25.19 12.62
N LEU A 137 -8.54 -25.91 11.74
CA LEU A 137 -8.38 -27.36 11.81
C LEU A 137 -7.22 -27.81 12.71
N ASN A 138 -6.15 -27.02 12.80
CA ASN A 138 -4.88 -27.44 13.41
C ASN A 138 -4.50 -26.66 14.68
N ALA A 139 -5.27 -25.62 15.04
CA ALA A 139 -4.99 -24.72 16.16
C ALA A 139 -3.59 -24.05 16.14
N ARG A 140 -2.95 -23.98 14.96
CA ARG A 140 -1.65 -23.32 14.75
C ARG A 140 -1.52 -22.78 13.32
N PRO A 141 -0.63 -21.81 13.08
CA PRO A 141 -0.27 -21.39 11.72
C PRO A 141 0.40 -22.51 10.91
N PRO A 142 0.27 -22.50 9.57
CA PRO A 142 0.98 -23.44 8.71
C PRO A 142 2.48 -23.11 8.64
N THR A 143 3.30 -24.15 8.52
CA THR A 143 4.73 -24.04 8.20
C THR A 143 4.93 -23.59 6.74
N GLY A 144 6.18 -23.33 6.34
CA GLY A 144 6.50 -23.00 4.94
C GLY A 144 6.05 -24.06 3.93
N GLU A 145 6.30 -25.33 4.24
CA GLU A 145 5.93 -26.47 3.39
C GLU A 145 4.41 -26.68 3.34
N GLU A 146 3.73 -26.51 4.48
CA GLU A 146 2.26 -26.62 4.55
C GLU A 146 1.57 -25.50 3.77
N ARG A 147 2.13 -24.29 3.75
CA ARG A 147 1.58 -23.16 2.97
C ARG A 147 1.51 -23.48 1.48
N ALA A 148 2.54 -24.13 0.94
CA ALA A 148 2.59 -24.51 -0.48
C ALA A 148 1.53 -25.57 -0.85
N SER A 149 1.06 -26.35 0.13
CA SER A 149 0.10 -27.44 -0.06
C SER A 149 -1.32 -27.11 0.41
N LEU A 150 -1.58 -25.87 0.87
CA LEU A 150 -2.93 -25.47 1.28
C LEU A 150 -3.93 -25.60 0.13
N ALA A 151 -5.03 -26.30 0.42
CA ALA A 151 -6.11 -26.50 -0.53
C ALA A 151 -6.62 -25.15 -1.09
N PRO A 152 -6.97 -25.09 -2.39
CA PRO A 152 -7.59 -23.91 -2.96
C PRO A 152 -8.95 -23.63 -2.29
N LEU A 153 -9.39 -22.37 -2.36
CA LEU A 153 -10.73 -22.02 -1.93
C LEU A 153 -11.79 -22.63 -2.85
N ASP A 154 -12.94 -22.97 -2.28
CA ASP A 154 -14.14 -23.32 -3.03
C ASP A 154 -14.74 -22.09 -3.74
N ALA A 155 -15.79 -22.32 -4.54
CA ALA A 155 -16.44 -21.26 -5.30
C ALA A 155 -16.97 -20.12 -4.40
N ALA A 156 -17.50 -20.47 -3.23
CA ALA A 156 -17.98 -19.49 -2.26
C ALA A 156 -16.83 -18.63 -1.71
N GLY A 157 -15.72 -19.24 -1.29
CA GLY A 157 -14.53 -18.53 -0.83
C GLY A 157 -13.93 -17.62 -1.90
N LEU A 158 -13.89 -18.07 -3.16
CA LEU A 158 -13.46 -17.24 -4.29
C LEU A 158 -14.40 -16.04 -4.50
N ALA A 159 -15.71 -16.24 -4.43
CA ALA A 159 -16.69 -15.16 -4.57
C ALA A 159 -16.54 -14.10 -3.46
N ARG A 160 -16.34 -14.52 -2.21
CA ARG A 160 -16.08 -13.60 -1.09
C ARG A 160 -14.83 -12.75 -1.32
N CYS A 161 -13.74 -13.36 -1.80
CA CYS A 161 -12.51 -12.60 -2.08
C CYS A 161 -12.63 -11.65 -3.27
N ARG A 162 -13.44 -11.98 -4.29
CA ARG A 162 -13.76 -11.04 -5.38
C ARG A 162 -14.59 -9.86 -4.89
N CYS A 163 -15.60 -10.11 -4.06
CA CYS A 163 -16.39 -9.06 -3.42
C CYS A 163 -15.49 -8.11 -2.62
N PHE A 164 -14.60 -8.67 -1.78
CA PHE A 164 -13.66 -7.89 -1.00
C PHE A 164 -12.75 -7.04 -1.88
N ALA A 165 -12.15 -7.64 -2.92
CA ALA A 165 -11.26 -6.94 -3.84
C ALA A 165 -11.98 -5.80 -4.59
N ALA A 166 -13.23 -6.01 -5.01
CA ALA A 166 -14.06 -4.96 -5.61
C ALA A 166 -14.32 -3.82 -4.63
N GLY A 167 -14.61 -4.13 -3.36
CA GLY A 167 -14.74 -3.14 -2.30
C GLY A 167 -13.48 -2.32 -2.08
N VAL A 168 -12.30 -2.96 -2.01
CA VAL A 168 -11.01 -2.28 -1.88
C VAL A 168 -10.70 -1.41 -3.10
N ALA A 169 -11.01 -1.89 -4.31
CA ALA A 169 -10.80 -1.13 -5.55
C ALA A 169 -11.64 0.16 -5.60
N ALA A 170 -12.81 0.18 -4.95
CA ALA A 170 -13.69 1.34 -4.88
C ALA A 170 -13.27 2.40 -3.85
N LEU A 171 -12.32 2.11 -2.96
CA LEU A 171 -11.82 3.07 -1.98
C LEU A 171 -10.88 4.09 -2.63
N ASP A 172 -10.92 5.33 -2.13
CA ASP A 172 -9.94 6.36 -2.47
C ASP A 172 -8.55 6.07 -1.86
N ASP A 173 -7.52 6.74 -2.40
CA ASP A 173 -6.13 6.55 -1.96
C ASP A 173 -5.95 6.90 -0.48
N ASP A 174 -6.58 7.98 -0.01
CA ASP A 174 -6.44 8.46 1.38
C ASP A 174 -6.97 7.43 2.38
N THR A 175 -8.09 6.79 2.07
CA THR A 175 -8.69 5.71 2.86
C THR A 175 -7.77 4.49 2.87
N LEU A 176 -7.21 4.11 1.71
CA LEU A 176 -6.28 2.97 1.64
C LEU A 176 -4.99 3.23 2.42
N ILE A 177 -4.45 4.45 2.33
CA ILE A 177 -3.26 4.87 3.07
C ILE A 177 -3.53 4.84 4.57
N ALA A 178 -4.63 5.44 5.02
CA ALA A 178 -5.00 5.49 6.43
C ALA A 178 -5.21 4.07 7.01
N GLU A 179 -5.89 3.20 6.25
CA GLU A 179 -6.10 1.81 6.66
C GLU A 179 -4.77 1.04 6.77
N ALA A 180 -3.85 1.25 5.82
CA ALA A 180 -2.54 0.60 5.84
C ALA A 180 -1.65 1.09 6.99
N GLU A 181 -1.62 2.41 7.25
CA GLU A 181 -0.88 3.00 8.36
C GLU A 181 -1.44 2.49 9.70
N ALA A 182 -2.77 2.46 9.87
CA ALA A 182 -3.41 1.94 11.08
C ALA A 182 -3.15 0.44 11.29
N ALA A 183 -3.29 -0.38 10.23
CA ALA A 183 -3.01 -1.80 10.29
C ALA A 183 -1.55 -2.09 10.66
N TYR A 184 -0.61 -1.31 10.10
CA TYR A 184 0.81 -1.44 10.41
C TYR A 184 1.13 -1.03 11.85
N SER A 185 0.60 0.09 12.34
CA SER A 185 0.77 0.51 13.73
C SER A 185 0.18 -0.51 14.72
N ALA A 186 -0.99 -1.07 14.43
CA ALA A 186 -1.58 -2.13 15.26
C ALA A 186 -0.73 -3.41 15.25
N PHE A 187 -0.15 -3.76 14.09
CA PHE A 187 0.78 -4.89 14.00
C PHE A 187 2.04 -4.65 14.85
N GLN A 188 2.67 -3.47 14.75
CA GLN A 188 3.82 -3.12 15.60
C GLN A 188 3.47 -3.19 17.09
N ALA A 189 2.34 -2.62 17.50
CA ALA A 189 1.88 -2.68 18.88
C ALA A 189 1.67 -4.13 19.37
N ARG A 190 1.34 -5.06 18.47
CA ARG A 190 1.21 -6.49 18.78
C ARG A 190 2.56 -7.22 18.84
N LEU A 191 3.57 -6.76 18.13
CA LEU A 191 4.93 -7.27 18.29
C LEU A 191 5.48 -6.92 19.67
N ASP A 192 5.23 -5.68 20.12
CA ASP A 192 5.66 -5.22 21.44
C ASP A 192 4.78 -5.79 22.57
N HIS A 193 3.48 -5.90 22.32
CA HIS A 193 2.48 -6.39 23.27
C HIS A 193 1.50 -7.36 22.58
N PRO A 194 1.77 -8.68 22.60
CA PRO A 194 0.97 -9.68 21.87
C PRO A 194 -0.53 -9.71 22.18
N ALA A 195 -0.93 -9.22 23.35
CA ALA A 195 -2.33 -9.12 23.78
C ALA A 195 -3.08 -7.92 23.16
N SER A 196 -2.39 -7.00 22.49
CA SER A 196 -3.01 -5.85 21.82
C SER A 196 -4.02 -6.30 20.77
N ALA A 197 -5.15 -5.59 20.69
CA ALA A 197 -6.20 -5.90 19.74
C ALA A 197 -5.71 -5.73 18.29
N PRO A 198 -6.17 -6.59 17.35
CA PRO A 198 -5.94 -6.36 15.93
C PRO A 198 -6.68 -5.10 15.46
N HIS A 199 -6.17 -4.47 14.39
CA HIS A 199 -6.90 -3.40 13.70
C HIS A 199 -8.24 -3.92 13.15
N GLN A 200 -9.33 -3.23 13.46
CA GLN A 200 -10.69 -3.52 13.02
C GLN A 200 -11.24 -2.31 12.25
N GLY A 201 -10.64 -2.02 11.10
CA GLY A 201 -10.99 -0.87 10.27
C GLY A 201 -11.83 -1.22 9.04
N THR A 202 -11.65 -0.43 7.99
CA THR A 202 -12.42 -0.52 6.74
C THR A 202 -12.30 -1.89 6.09
N PHE A 203 -11.12 -2.51 6.12
CA PHE A 203 -10.92 -3.82 5.51
C PHE A 203 -11.64 -4.93 6.28
N ALA A 204 -11.71 -4.83 7.61
CA ALA A 204 -12.48 -5.78 8.42
C ALA A 204 -13.98 -5.67 8.12
N ALA A 205 -14.50 -4.44 8.02
CA ALA A 205 -15.90 -4.20 7.65
C ALA A 205 -16.22 -4.74 6.25
N LEU A 206 -15.33 -4.52 5.26
CA LEU A 206 -15.49 -5.09 3.91
C LEU A 206 -15.47 -6.62 3.92
N LYS A 207 -14.54 -7.25 4.66
CA LYS A 207 -14.49 -8.71 4.80
C LYS A 207 -15.78 -9.25 5.42
N GLN A 208 -16.36 -8.58 6.41
CA GLN A 208 -17.63 -8.96 7.03
C GLN A 208 -18.81 -8.79 6.07
N ALA A 209 -18.89 -7.66 5.36
CA ALA A 209 -19.95 -7.42 4.37
C ALA A 209 -19.94 -8.48 3.25
N CYS A 210 -18.76 -8.92 2.84
CA CYS A 210 -18.58 -9.97 1.84
C CYS A 210 -18.69 -11.40 2.39
N ALA A 211 -18.93 -11.60 3.69
CA ALA A 211 -19.02 -12.93 4.30
C ALA A 211 -20.43 -13.56 4.17
N ALA A 212 -21.46 -12.77 3.89
CA ALA A 212 -22.84 -13.24 3.83
C ALA A 212 -23.14 -14.07 2.56
N PRO A 213 -23.98 -15.11 2.63
CA PRO A 213 -24.50 -15.76 1.44
C PRO A 213 -25.43 -14.78 0.72
N ALA A 214 -25.30 -14.68 -0.60
CA ALA A 214 -26.40 -14.15 -1.40
C ALA A 214 -27.58 -15.10 -1.21
N GLU A 215 -28.68 -14.61 -0.64
CA GLU A 215 -29.98 -15.30 -0.61
C GLU A 215 -30.46 -15.64 -2.03
#